data_AF-A0A1H4FWI9-F1
#
_entry.id   AF-A0A1H4FWI9-F1
#
_cell.length_a   1.000
_cell.length_b   1.000
_cell.length_c   1.000
_cell.angle_alpha   90.00
_cell.angle_beta   90.00
_cell.angle_gamma   90.00
#
_symmetry.space_group_name_H-M   'P 1'
#
loop_
_entity.id
_entity.type
_entity.pdbx_description
1 polymer ?
#
loop_
_entity_poly.entity_id
_entity_poly.type
_entity_poly.pdbx_seq_one_letter_code
_entity_poly.pdbx_strand_id
1 'polypeptide(L)'
;MATIGTLTKRPDGSYLGALALKSYAGRAFFQPDGAKRSAAAPDFRIFGASAQGGRFELGAAWIKARADGQGTYVSVKLDFPELPAPIYATLGVMAGQDDPDVHAVIWNRPVDGRAAAPGGDPFAALRPAA
;
A
#
# COMPACT_ATOMS: atom_id res chain seq x y z
N MET A 1 -13.14 -4.27 3.92
CA MET A 1 -11.75 -4.27 3.41
C MET A 1 -11.58 -5.48 2.50
N ALA A 2 -10.58 -5.49 1.61
CA ALA A 2 -10.34 -6.61 0.70
C ALA A 2 -8.84 -6.95 0.67
N THR A 3 -8.49 -8.22 0.61
CA THR A 3 -7.09 -8.65 0.43
C THR A 3 -6.70 -8.44 -1.03
N ILE A 4 -5.67 -7.62 -1.25
CA ILE A 4 -5.14 -7.27 -2.58
C ILE A 4 -3.77 -7.90 -2.84
N GLY A 5 -3.33 -8.82 -1.98
CA GLY A 5 -2.09 -9.55 -2.17
C GLY A 5 -1.66 -10.31 -0.92
N THR A 6 -0.68 -11.17 -1.11
CA THR A 6 -0.07 -11.97 -0.05
C THR A 6 1.44 -11.82 -0.18
N LEU A 7 2.10 -11.56 0.94
CA LEU A 7 3.55 -11.43 1.03
C LEU A 7 4.06 -12.32 2.15
N THR A 8 5.24 -12.90 1.95
CA THR A 8 5.96 -13.64 2.98
C THR A 8 7.11 -12.79 3.48
N LYS A 9 7.21 -12.63 4.80
CA LYS A 9 8.33 -11.98 5.46
C LYS A 9 9.57 -12.85 5.34
N ARG A 10 10.72 -12.22 5.14
CA ARG A 10 12.01 -12.89 5.00
C ARG A 10 12.91 -12.62 6.21
N PRO A 11 13.93 -13.46 6.45
CA PRO A 11 14.88 -13.27 7.55
C PRO A 11 15.65 -11.94 7.50
N ASP A 12 15.81 -11.36 6.31
CA ASP A 12 16.43 -10.06 6.08
C ASP A 12 15.50 -8.86 6.38
N GLY A 13 14.27 -9.13 6.85
CA GLY A 13 13.26 -8.13 7.14
C GLY A 13 12.49 -7.62 5.92
N SER A 14 12.81 -8.09 4.70
CA SER A 14 12.05 -7.78 3.49
C SER A 14 10.76 -8.60 3.41
N TYR A 15 9.83 -8.17 2.56
CA TYR A 15 8.66 -8.99 2.21
C TYR A 15 8.65 -9.26 0.71
N LEU A 16 8.32 -10.50 0.33
CA LEU A 16 8.16 -10.90 -1.05
C LEU A 16 6.83 -11.61 -1.24
N GLY A 17 6.11 -11.28 -2.30
CA GLY A 17 4.97 -12.07 -2.73
C GLY A 17 4.35 -11.47 -3.97
N ALA A 18 3.02 -11.41 -4.00
CA ALA A 18 2.29 -10.90 -5.14
C ALA A 18 1.14 -9.97 -4.73
N LEU A 19 0.90 -8.96 -5.57
CA LEU A 19 -0.29 -8.13 -5.53
C LEU A 19 -1.24 -8.54 -6.66
N ALA A 20 -2.54 -8.40 -6.40
CA ALA A 20 -3.63 -8.70 -7.30
C ALA A 20 -4.54 -7.47 -7.41
N LEU A 21 -4.08 -6.46 -8.14
CA LEU A 21 -4.84 -5.28 -8.54
C LEU A 21 -5.25 -5.42 -10.00
N LYS A 22 -6.36 -4.78 -10.40
CA LYS A 22 -6.78 -4.76 -11.81
C LYS A 22 -5.70 -4.17 -12.72
N SER A 23 -5.04 -3.09 -12.29
CA SER A 23 -3.97 -2.42 -13.05
C SER A 23 -2.61 -3.13 -12.91
N TYR A 24 -2.44 -3.98 -11.90
CA TYR A 24 -1.18 -4.66 -11.63
C TYR A 24 -1.41 -5.99 -10.90
N ALA A 25 -1.16 -7.10 -11.60
CA ALA A 25 -1.13 -8.43 -11.02
C ALA A 25 0.28 -9.01 -11.20
N GLY A 26 1.06 -9.06 -10.12
CA GLY A 26 2.47 -9.41 -10.24
C GLY A 26 3.23 -9.40 -8.93
N ARG A 27 4.52 -9.72 -9.02
CA ARG A 27 5.41 -9.84 -7.86
C ARG A 27 5.70 -8.48 -7.24
N ALA A 28 5.52 -8.39 -5.94
CA ALA A 28 5.84 -7.20 -5.16
C ALA A 28 6.97 -7.48 -4.17
N PHE A 29 7.86 -6.51 -4.03
CA PHE A 29 9.04 -6.55 -3.17
C PHE A 29 8.99 -5.37 -2.21
N PHE A 30 8.91 -5.63 -0.92
CA PHE A 30 8.99 -4.60 0.12
C PHE A 30 10.40 -4.64 0.66
N GLN A 31 11.23 -3.71 0.20
CA GLN A 31 12.63 -3.62 0.58
C GLN A 31 12.77 -2.64 1.75
N PRO A 32 13.37 -3.04 2.88
CA PRO A 32 13.69 -2.11 3.96
C PRO A 32 14.53 -0.95 3.43
N ASP A 33 14.17 0.27 3.81
CA ASP A 33 14.99 1.45 3.55
C ASP A 33 15.96 1.65 4.71
N GLY A 34 17.20 1.19 4.51
CA GLY A 34 18.26 1.28 5.52
C GLY A 34 18.74 2.71 5.81
N ALA A 35 18.33 3.70 5.02
CA ALA A 35 18.75 5.09 5.13
C ALA A 35 17.58 6.01 5.52
N LYS A 36 16.80 5.61 6.52
CA LYS A 36 15.67 6.41 7.02
C LYS A 36 16.15 7.79 7.50
N ARG A 37 15.95 8.81 6.66
CA ARG A 37 16.44 10.18 6.90
C ARG A 37 15.56 11.01 7.84
N SER A 38 14.33 10.57 8.09
CA SER A 38 13.40 11.23 9.01
C SER A 38 12.28 10.27 9.45
N ALA A 39 11.51 10.64 10.47
CA ALA A 39 10.32 9.88 10.87
C ALA A 39 9.25 9.80 9.77
N ALA A 40 9.24 10.77 8.84
CA ALA A 40 8.34 10.78 7.69
C ALA A 40 8.83 9.94 6.51
N ALA A 41 10.14 9.63 6.46
CA ALA A 41 10.69 8.74 5.44
C ALA A 41 10.11 7.33 5.57
N PRO A 42 9.95 6.61 4.44
CA PRO A 42 9.41 5.27 4.44
C PRO A 42 10.34 4.29 5.17
N ASP A 43 9.75 3.27 5.78
CA ASP A 43 10.47 2.11 6.33
C ASP A 43 10.72 1.05 5.26
N PHE A 44 9.83 0.99 4.26
CA PHE A 44 9.98 0.11 3.10
C PHE A 44 9.70 0.85 1.80
N ARG A 45 10.51 0.57 0.79
CA ARG A 45 10.21 0.91 -0.61
C ARG A 45 9.60 -0.31 -1.29
N ILE A 46 8.52 -0.09 -2.03
CA ILE A 46 7.76 -1.16 -2.67
C ILE A 46 8.05 -1.14 -4.15
N PHE A 47 8.50 -2.28 -4.67
CA PHE A 47 8.79 -2.46 -6.07
C PHE A 47 7.89 -3.53 -6.68
N GLY A 48 7.47 -3.30 -7.92
CA GLY A 48 6.80 -4.28 -8.78
C GLY A 48 7.79 -4.88 -9.77
N ALA A 49 7.59 -6.15 -10.14
CA ALA A 49 8.23 -6.72 -11.32
C ALA A 49 7.54 -6.22 -12.60
N SER A 50 8.34 -5.74 -13.56
CA SER A 50 7.88 -5.36 -14.89
C SER A 50 7.78 -6.59 -15.82
N ALA A 51 6.83 -6.58 -16.75
CA ALA A 51 6.69 -7.63 -17.77
C ALA A 51 7.87 -7.66 -18.76
N GLN A 52 8.50 -6.51 -19.02
CA GLN A 52 9.66 -6.39 -19.91
C GLN A 52 11.00 -6.68 -19.21
N GLY A 53 10.95 -7.12 -17.94
CA GLY A 53 12.12 -7.29 -17.09
C GLY A 53 12.45 -6.02 -16.29
N GLY A 54 13.03 -6.21 -15.11
CA GLY A 54 13.36 -5.12 -14.18
C GLY A 54 12.32 -4.89 -13.08
N ARG A 55 12.58 -3.87 -12.26
CA ARG A 55 11.73 -3.45 -11.15
C ARG A 55 11.32 -2.00 -11.32
N PHE A 56 10.09 -1.67 -10.97
CA PHE A 56 9.60 -0.29 -10.94
C PHE A 56 9.01 0.02 -9.57
N GLU A 57 8.94 1.30 -9.21
CA GLU A 57 8.43 1.72 -7.91
C GLU A 57 6.89 1.69 -7.92
N LEU A 58 6.32 0.93 -6.98
CA LEU A 58 4.88 0.84 -6.74
C LEU A 58 4.42 1.75 -5.61
N GLY A 59 5.34 2.15 -4.72
CA GLY A 59 5.03 2.99 -3.58
C GLY A 59 5.91 2.69 -2.38
N ALA A 60 5.35 2.86 -1.20
CA ALA A 60 6.09 2.83 0.05
C ALA A 60 5.26 2.32 1.22
N ALA A 61 5.93 1.91 2.30
CA ALA A 61 5.29 1.54 3.54
C ALA A 61 6.03 2.09 4.78
N TRP A 62 5.28 2.24 5.87
CA TRP A 62 5.73 2.77 7.14
C TRP A 62 5.29 1.86 8.28
N ILE A 63 6.19 1.63 9.23
CA ILE A 63 5.86 0.97 10.50
C ILE A 63 5.28 2.03 11.42
N LYS A 64 4.02 1.84 11.81
CA LYS A 64 3.29 2.76 12.70
C LYS A 64 2.91 2.06 14.00
N ALA A 65 2.93 2.80 15.10
CA ALA A 65 2.35 2.35 16.35
C ALA A 65 0.82 2.40 16.25
N ARG A 66 0.14 1.41 16.83
CA ARG A 66 -1.33 1.45 16.96
C ARG A 66 -1.73 2.47 18.03
N ALA A 67 -2.90 3.08 17.85
CA ALA A 67 -3.41 4.09 18.77
C ALA A 67 -3.84 3.51 20.13
N ASP A 68 -4.18 2.22 20.17
CA ASP A 68 -4.50 1.46 21.39
C ASP A 68 -3.26 1.02 22.18
N GLY A 69 -2.05 1.34 21.69
CA GLY A 69 -0.78 0.92 22.29
C GLY A 69 -0.44 -0.55 22.08
N GLN A 70 -1.28 -1.32 21.37
CA GLN A 70 -1.09 -2.76 21.16
C GLN A 70 -0.21 -3.05 19.94
N GLY A 71 1.05 -2.63 20.05
CA GLY A 71 2.10 -2.95 19.09
C GLY A 71 2.09 -2.08 17.83
N THR A 72 2.66 -2.62 16.75
CA THR A 72 2.86 -1.91 15.48
C THR A 72 2.09 -2.55 14.33
N TYR A 73 1.90 -1.78 13.27
CA TYR A 73 1.35 -2.24 12.00
C TYR A 73 2.10 -1.57 10.85
N VAL A 74 2.12 -2.23 9.69
CA VAL A 74 2.73 -1.65 8.48
C VAL A 74 1.64 -0.99 7.66
N SER A 75 1.69 0.34 7.58
CA SER A 75 0.86 1.18 6.73
C SER A 75 1.45 1.20 5.32
N VAL A 76 0.68 0.80 4.33
CA VAL A 76 1.11 0.71 2.93
C VAL A 76 0.44 1.80 2.11
N LYS A 77 1.18 2.48 1.24
CA LYS A 77 0.67 3.38 0.20
C LYS A 77 1.20 2.90 -1.15
N LEU A 78 0.31 2.48 -2.03
CA LEU A 78 0.62 2.22 -3.43
C LEU A 78 0.20 3.43 -4.25
N ASP A 79 1.13 3.98 -5.01
CA ASP A 79 0.98 5.24 -5.72
C ASP A 79 1.91 5.21 -6.94
N PHE A 80 1.35 4.81 -8.07
CA PHE A 80 2.08 4.63 -9.33
C PHE A 80 1.21 5.16 -10.49
N PRO A 81 1.80 5.52 -11.64
CA PRO A 81 1.14 6.32 -12.69
C PRO A 81 -0.19 5.75 -13.22
N GLU A 82 -0.34 4.43 -13.21
CA GLU A 82 -1.54 3.73 -13.69
C GLU A 82 -2.70 3.74 -12.67
N LEU A 83 -2.49 4.27 -11.46
CA LEU A 83 -3.55 4.44 -10.47
C LEU A 83 -4.19 5.84 -10.59
N PRO A 84 -5.53 5.92 -10.64
CA PRO A 84 -6.23 7.21 -10.65
C PRO A 84 -6.12 7.95 -9.30
N ALA A 85 -5.84 7.22 -8.22
CA ALA A 85 -5.61 7.76 -6.88
C ALA A 85 -4.78 6.76 -6.05
N PRO A 86 -4.06 7.22 -5.01
CA PRO A 86 -3.30 6.33 -4.15
C PRO A 86 -4.17 5.29 -3.45
N ILE A 87 -3.68 4.06 -3.38
CA ILE A 87 -4.30 2.97 -2.61
C ILE A 87 -3.62 2.86 -1.26
N TYR A 88 -4.41 2.95 -0.19
CA TYR A 88 -3.94 2.75 1.18
C TYR A 88 -4.29 1.36 1.67
N ALA A 89 -3.30 0.65 2.20
CA ALA A 89 -3.48 -0.71 2.69
C ALA A 89 -2.74 -0.91 4.02
N THR A 90 -2.98 -2.05 4.64
CA THR A 90 -2.26 -2.50 5.82
C THR A 90 -1.69 -3.89 5.56
N LEU A 91 -0.44 -4.11 5.94
CA LEU A 91 0.12 -5.45 5.97
C LEU A 91 -0.20 -6.07 7.35
N GLY A 92 -1.03 -7.10 7.34
CA GLY A 92 -1.43 -7.84 8.54
C GLY A 92 -1.05 -9.31 8.42
N VAL A 93 -0.86 -10.00 9.54
CA VAL A 93 -0.72 -11.47 9.53
C VAL A 93 -1.99 -12.07 8.94
N MET A 94 -1.85 -13.03 8.04
CA MET A 94 -2.99 -13.64 7.35
C MET A 94 -3.73 -14.57 8.33
N ALA A 95 -5.02 -14.29 8.57
CA ALA A 95 -5.83 -15.13 9.44
C ALA A 95 -6.04 -16.52 8.82
N GLY A 96 -5.90 -17.58 9.64
CA GLY A 96 -6.05 -18.96 9.20
C GLY A 96 -4.84 -19.54 8.47
N GLN A 97 -3.69 -18.87 8.52
CA GLN A 97 -2.40 -19.45 8.15
C GLN A 97 -1.62 -19.87 9.40
N ASP A 98 -0.97 -21.03 9.33
CA ASP A 98 -0.11 -21.56 10.40
C ASP A 98 1.24 -20.83 10.43
N ASP A 99 1.63 -20.23 9.32
CA ASP A 99 2.88 -19.49 9.18
C ASP A 99 2.70 -18.00 9.54
N PRO A 100 3.30 -17.53 10.66
CA PRO A 100 3.20 -16.14 11.09
C PRO A 100 3.94 -15.16 10.16
N ASP A 101 4.81 -15.65 9.27
CA ASP A 101 5.52 -14.84 8.29
C ASP A 101 4.68 -14.62 7.02
N VAL A 102 3.51 -15.25 6.89
CA VAL A 102 2.57 -14.99 5.79
C VAL A 102 1.65 -13.83 6.15
N HIS A 103 1.76 -12.77 5.36
CA HIS A 103 1.02 -11.53 5.53
C HIS A 103 0.09 -11.26 4.37
N ALA A 104 -1.09 -10.74 4.68
CA ALA A 104 -2.05 -10.22 3.71
C ALA A 104 -1.88 -8.70 3.57
N VAL A 105 -1.90 -8.22 2.32
CA VAL A 105 -2.02 -6.80 1.99
C VAL A 105 -3.51 -6.47 1.94
N ILE A 106 -4.01 -5.79 2.97
CA ILE A 106 -5.44 -5.54 3.16
C ILE A 106 -5.75 -4.10 2.75
N TRP A 107 -6.53 -3.94 1.70
CA TRP A 107 -6.97 -2.63 1.21
C TRP A 107 -7.97 -1.98 2.17
N ASN A 108 -7.63 -0.75 2.58
CA ASN A 108 -8.47 0.12 3.38
C ASN A 108 -9.24 1.04 2.43
N ARG A 109 -10.56 0.85 2.34
CA ARG A 109 -11.42 1.78 1.60
C ARG A 109 -11.31 3.15 2.26
N PRO A 110 -11.18 4.23 1.47
CA PRO A 110 -11.44 5.55 2.01
C PRO A 110 -12.85 5.55 2.57
N VAL A 111 -13.00 5.85 3.86
CA VAL A 111 -14.31 6.18 4.42
C VAL A 111 -14.71 7.52 3.80
N ASP A 112 -15.90 7.57 3.21
CA ASP A 112 -16.45 8.78 2.59
C ASP A 112 -16.32 9.95 3.57
N GLY A 113 -15.45 10.91 3.25
CA GLY A 113 -15.07 12.03 4.11
C GLY A 113 -13.57 12.14 4.46
N ARG A 114 -12.76 11.09 4.25
CA ARG A 114 -11.27 11.18 4.36
C ARG A 114 -10.56 11.09 3.00
N ALA A 115 -11.20 10.48 2.00
CA ALA A 115 -10.93 10.86 0.62
C ALA A 115 -11.74 12.12 0.34
N ALA A 116 -11.02 13.13 -0.12
CA ALA A 116 -11.54 14.38 -0.65
C ALA A 116 -11.72 15.54 0.35
N ALA A 117 -10.62 16.25 0.62
CA ALA A 117 -10.68 17.70 0.47
C ALA A 117 -10.04 18.08 -0.88
N PRO A 118 -10.79 18.07 -2.00
CA PRO A 118 -10.75 19.13 -2.97
C PRO A 118 -11.93 20.04 -2.65
N GLY A 119 -11.62 21.27 -2.21
CA GLY A 119 -12.62 22.32 -2.37
C GLY A 119 -12.90 22.43 -3.88
N GLY A 120 -14.13 22.14 -4.28
CA GLY A 120 -14.58 22.27 -5.66
C GLY A 120 -15.27 21.02 -6.15
N ASP A 121 -16.60 21.10 -6.26
CA ASP A 121 -17.36 20.24 -7.17
C ASP A 121 -16.73 20.36 -8.58
N PRO A 122 -16.12 19.29 -9.14
CA PRO A 122 -15.43 19.33 -10.43
C PRO A 122 -16.39 19.50 -11.61
N PHE A 123 -17.70 19.43 -11.39
CA PHE A 123 -18.74 19.60 -12.41
C PHE A 123 -19.53 20.89 -12.25
N ALA A 124 -19.22 21.73 -11.25
CA ALA A 124 -19.88 23.03 -11.08
C ALA A 124 -19.75 23.93 -12.31
N ALA A 125 -18.63 23.84 -13.04
CA ALA A 125 -18.38 24.61 -14.27
C ALA A 125 -19.13 24.09 -15.52
N LEU A 126 -19.76 22.92 -15.44
CA LEU A 126 -20.47 22.28 -16.55
C LEU A 126 -21.99 22.39 -16.44
N ARG A 127 -22.50 23.15 -15.47
CA ARG A 127 -23.93 23.44 -15.38
C ARG A 127 -24.30 24.52 -16.39
N PRO A 128 -25.23 24.26 -17.33
CA PRO A 128 -25.76 25.31 -18.18
C PRO A 128 -26.52 26.31 -17.31
N ALA A 129 -26.29 27.61 -17.55
CA ALA A 129 -27.04 28.69 -16.91
C ALA A 129 -28.52 28.57 -17.29
N ALA A 130 -29.40 28.57 -16.28
CA ALA A 130 -30.84 28.79 -16.45
C ALA A 130 -31.14 30.29 -16.46
#